data_AF-A0A7Y1TWK6-F1
#
_entry.id   AF-A0A7Y1TWK6-F1
#
_cell.length_a   1.000
_cell.length_b   1.000
_cell.length_c   1.000
_cell.angle_alpha   90.00
_cell.angle_beta   90.00
_cell.angle_gamma   90.00
#
_symmetry.space_group_name_H-M   'P 1'
#
loop_
_entity.id
_entity.type
_entity.pdbx_description
1 polymer ?
#
loop_
_entity_poly.entity_id
_entity_poly.type
_entity_poly.pdbx_seq_one_letter_code
_entity_poly.pdbx_strand_id
1 'polypeptide(L)'
;RDLAERFNNRFGEVFPIPDPLIPETTARIMSLQEPENKMSKSDPNEKSRVLILDSPDVIQKKIKSAVTDSDPDVRLDWDEKPGISNLLEIMSGCTGRSIDDLVAEYGDKGYGVFKQAVADAVVAELASVRAAYKALDDAEVARLMTKGALDARQRAEGFQQEIRKVTGLSGF
;
A
#
# COMPACT_ATOMS: atom_id res chain seq x y z
N ARG A 1 -9.67 -7.55 17.11
CA ARG A 1 -9.37 -7.90 18.51
C ARG A 1 -10.66 -8.23 19.25
N ASP A 2 -11.63 -7.32 19.25
CA ASP A 2 -12.95 -7.47 19.91
C ASP A 2 -13.67 -8.80 19.61
N LEU A 3 -13.62 -9.29 18.36
CA LEU A 3 -14.22 -10.58 18.00
C LEU A 3 -13.50 -11.77 18.64
N ALA A 4 -12.18 -11.73 18.72
CA ALA A 4 -11.38 -12.77 19.37
C ALA A 4 -11.63 -12.77 20.88
N GLU A 5 -11.63 -11.58 21.51
CA GLU A 5 -11.95 -11.42 22.94
C GLU A 5 -13.36 -11.88 23.26
N ARG A 6 -14.35 -11.46 22.46
CA ARG A 6 -15.75 -11.87 22.64
C ARG A 6 -15.92 -13.40 22.51
N PHE A 7 -15.23 -14.01 21.55
CA PHE A 7 -15.24 -15.47 21.41
C PHE A 7 -14.63 -16.12 22.64
N ASN A 8 -13.46 -15.64 23.07
CA ASN A 8 -12.74 -16.22 24.20
C ASN A 8 -13.54 -16.13 25.51
N ASN A 9 -14.18 -14.99 25.75
CA ASN A 9 -15.05 -14.79 26.92
C ASN A 9 -16.25 -15.74 26.94
N ARG A 10 -16.74 -16.18 25.77
CA ARG A 10 -17.91 -17.04 25.66
C ARG A 10 -17.58 -18.53 25.66
N PHE A 11 -16.46 -18.92 25.04
CA PHE A 11 -16.14 -20.32 24.75
C PHE A 11 -14.80 -20.79 25.34
N GLY A 12 -14.09 -19.94 26.08
CA GLY A 12 -12.75 -20.19 26.63
C GLY A 12 -11.64 -19.61 25.75
N GLU A 13 -10.42 -19.49 26.28
CA GLU A 13 -9.27 -18.91 25.56
C GLU A 13 -8.86 -19.78 24.35
N VAL A 14 -9.29 -19.38 23.15
CA VAL A 14 -9.04 -20.12 21.89
C VAL A 14 -8.30 -19.25 20.89
N PHE A 15 -8.74 -18.02 20.67
CA PHE A 15 -8.10 -17.11 19.70
C PHE A 15 -6.97 -16.31 20.35
N PRO A 16 -5.76 -16.30 19.77
CA PRO A 16 -4.76 -15.31 20.13
C PRO A 16 -5.26 -13.90 19.77
N ILE A 17 -4.95 -12.91 20.60
CA ILE A 17 -5.32 -11.51 20.34
C ILE A 17 -4.25 -10.88 19.43
N PRO A 18 -4.59 -10.46 18.19
CA PRO A 18 -3.60 -9.95 17.26
C PRO A 18 -3.29 -8.46 17.51
N ASP A 19 -2.02 -8.09 17.42
CA ASP A 19 -1.56 -6.69 17.40
C ASP A 19 -1.32 -6.21 15.95
N PRO A 20 -1.70 -4.97 15.61
CA PRO A 20 -1.40 -4.42 14.29
C PRO A 20 0.08 -4.04 14.18
N LEU A 21 0.69 -4.32 13.02
CA LEU A 21 2.00 -3.80 12.65
C LEU A 21 1.80 -2.62 11.71
N ILE A 22 1.98 -1.40 12.21
CA ILE A 22 1.78 -0.16 11.45
C ILE A 22 3.15 0.46 11.15
N PRO A 23 3.54 0.63 9.88
CA PRO A 23 4.77 1.34 9.51
C PRO A 23 4.73 2.81 9.99
N GLU A 24 5.87 3.37 10.37
CA GLU A 24 5.96 4.77 10.84
C GLU A 24 5.81 5.79 9.72
N THR A 25 6.24 5.45 8.51
CA THR A 25 6.16 6.28 7.30
C THR A 25 5.42 5.54 6.19
N THR A 26 4.81 6.27 5.24
CA THR A 26 4.01 5.70 4.12
C THR A 26 2.77 4.90 4.53
N ALA A 27 2.38 4.95 5.81
CA ALA A 27 1.22 4.22 6.33
C ALA A 27 -0.10 4.61 5.62
N ARG A 28 -0.14 5.82 5.03
CA ARG A 28 -1.31 6.33 4.35
C ARG A 28 -0.96 7.25 3.18
N ILE A 29 -0.77 6.65 2.01
CA ILE A 29 -0.64 7.40 0.75
C ILE A 29 -2.01 7.95 0.31
N MET A 30 -2.02 9.23 -0.09
CA MET A 30 -3.21 9.99 -0.44
C MET A 30 -3.44 10.00 -1.96
N SER A 31 -4.67 10.30 -2.38
CA SER A 31 -5.04 10.44 -3.79
C SER A 31 -4.22 11.56 -4.43
N LEU A 32 -3.73 11.30 -5.65
CA LEU A 32 -3.03 12.30 -6.44
C LEU A 32 -3.96 13.42 -6.93
N GLN A 33 -5.28 13.24 -6.85
CA GLN A 33 -6.25 14.23 -7.33
C GLN A 33 -7.02 14.89 -6.19
N GLU A 34 -7.15 14.20 -5.05
CA GLU A 34 -7.85 14.69 -3.86
C GLU A 34 -6.97 14.39 -2.64
N PRO A 35 -5.96 15.22 -2.32
CA PRO A 35 -4.95 14.92 -1.31
C PRO A 35 -5.46 14.72 0.13
N GLU A 36 -6.71 15.08 0.41
CA GLU A 36 -7.40 14.80 1.68
C GLU A 36 -7.96 13.37 1.77
N ASN A 37 -8.15 12.73 0.61
CA ASN A 37 -8.69 11.39 0.49
C ASN A 37 -7.58 10.36 0.35
N LYS A 38 -7.73 9.20 1.00
CA LYS A 38 -6.79 8.09 0.87
C LYS A 38 -6.80 7.58 -0.57
N MET A 39 -5.63 7.25 -1.11
CA MET A 39 -5.55 6.60 -2.43
C MET A 39 -6.36 5.29 -2.42
N SER A 40 -7.28 5.15 -3.38
CA SER A 40 -8.14 3.98 -3.50
C SER A 40 -7.97 3.30 -4.85
N LYS A 41 -7.76 1.97 -4.83
CA LYS A 41 -7.70 1.14 -6.05
C LYS A 41 -9.00 1.21 -6.86
N SER A 42 -10.14 1.38 -6.20
CA SER A 42 -11.46 1.36 -6.83
C SER A 42 -12.00 2.76 -7.15
N ASP A 43 -11.20 3.80 -6.97
CA ASP A 43 -11.60 5.16 -7.34
C ASP A 43 -11.95 5.24 -8.85
N PRO A 44 -13.08 5.84 -9.24
CA PRO A 44 -13.45 5.96 -10.66
C PRO A 44 -12.45 6.83 -11.46
N ASN A 45 -11.78 7.78 -10.81
CA ASN A 45 -10.75 8.60 -11.44
C ASN A 45 -9.40 7.86 -11.42
N GLU A 46 -8.99 7.32 -12.56
CA GLU A 46 -7.71 6.59 -12.67
C GLU A 46 -6.48 7.45 -12.36
N LYS A 47 -6.57 8.78 -12.48
CA LYS A 47 -5.46 9.69 -12.15
C LYS A 47 -5.23 9.83 -10.65
N SER A 48 -6.18 9.43 -9.81
CA SER A 48 -6.07 9.46 -8.35
C SER A 48 -4.98 8.52 -7.79
N ARG A 49 -4.56 7.52 -8.58
CA ARG A 49 -3.67 6.44 -8.12
C ARG A 49 -2.65 6.03 -9.17
N VAL A 50 -1.52 5.50 -8.70
CA VAL A 50 -0.60 4.72 -9.53
C VAL A 50 -0.86 3.23 -9.28
N LEU A 51 -1.04 2.45 -10.34
CA LEU A 51 -1.07 0.99 -10.24
C LEU A 51 0.34 0.43 -10.41
N ILE A 52 0.64 -0.67 -9.72
CA ILE A 52 1.95 -1.36 -9.77
C ILE A 52 2.35 -1.69 -11.22
N LEU A 53 1.36 -2.00 -12.07
CA LEU A 53 1.57 -2.39 -13.47
C LEU A 53 1.38 -1.25 -14.47
N ASP A 54 1.15 -0.01 -14.00
CA ASP A 54 1.12 1.14 -14.91
C ASP A 54 2.44 1.24 -15.68
N SER A 55 2.35 1.57 -16.96
CA SER A 55 3.54 1.81 -17.78
C SER A 55 4.29 3.06 -17.31
N PRO A 56 5.61 3.19 -17.59
CA PRO A 56 6.37 4.39 -17.23
C PRO A 56 5.69 5.69 -17.67
N ASP A 57 5.16 5.74 -18.90
CA ASP A 57 4.48 6.92 -19.43
C ASP A 57 3.19 7.26 -18.67
N VAL A 58 2.44 6.25 -18.23
CA VAL A 58 1.22 6.44 -17.43
C VAL A 58 1.57 6.97 -16.05
N ILE A 59 2.58 6.39 -15.40
CA ILE A 59 3.08 6.86 -14.09
C ILE A 59 3.50 8.32 -14.18
N GLN A 60 4.33 8.67 -15.18
CA GLN A 60 4.77 10.04 -15.39
C GLN A 60 3.60 11.01 -15.58
N LYS A 61 2.62 10.66 -16.42
CA LYS A 61 1.44 11.51 -16.65
C LYS A 61 0.65 11.74 -15.37
N LYS A 62 0.41 10.69 -14.59
CA LYS A 62 -0.38 10.75 -13.35
C LYS A 62 0.31 11.62 -12.28
N ILE A 63 1.60 11.40 -12.04
CA ILE A 63 2.39 12.19 -11.09
C ILE A 63 2.49 13.66 -11.53
N LYS A 64 2.73 13.92 -12.82
CA LYS A 64 2.74 15.30 -13.36
C LYS A 64 1.41 16.01 -13.17
N SER A 65 0.29 15.28 -13.30
CA SER A 65 -1.06 15.82 -13.09
C SER A 65 -1.52 15.84 -11.63
N ALA A 66 -0.68 15.43 -10.68
CA ALA A 66 -1.06 15.43 -9.27
C ALA A 66 -1.44 16.83 -8.80
N VAL A 67 -2.52 16.95 -8.03
CA VAL A 67 -3.00 18.23 -7.48
C VAL A 67 -2.00 18.71 -6.43
N THR A 68 -1.61 19.97 -6.57
CA THR A 68 -0.71 20.70 -5.67
C THR A 68 -1.27 22.10 -5.45
N ASP A 69 -0.76 22.80 -4.45
CA ASP A 69 -1.04 24.21 -4.21
C ASP A 69 -0.33 25.12 -5.24
N SER A 70 -0.38 26.44 -5.02
CA SER A 70 0.18 27.45 -5.93
C SER A 70 1.53 28.02 -5.46
N ASP A 71 2.00 27.64 -4.27
CA ASP A 71 3.28 28.08 -3.72
C ASP A 71 4.38 27.10 -4.16
N PRO A 72 5.39 27.49 -4.95
CA PRO A 72 6.31 26.54 -5.58
C PRO A 72 7.31 25.86 -4.63
N ASP A 73 7.32 26.21 -3.35
CA ASP A 73 8.21 25.61 -2.34
C ASP A 73 7.87 24.14 -2.05
N VAL A 74 8.87 23.26 -2.03
CA VAL A 74 8.71 21.83 -1.73
C VAL A 74 9.07 21.58 -0.26
N ARG A 75 8.05 21.54 0.60
CA ARG A 75 8.19 21.24 2.04
C ARG A 75 7.08 20.32 2.55
N LEU A 76 7.35 19.63 3.64
CA LEU A 76 6.35 18.81 4.34
C LEU A 76 5.42 19.71 5.15
N ASP A 77 4.17 19.76 4.75
CA ASP A 77 3.07 20.42 5.45
C ASP A 77 1.74 19.77 5.04
N TRP A 78 1.11 19.03 5.96
CA TRP A 78 -0.14 18.33 5.67
C TRP A 78 -1.36 19.23 5.70
N ASP A 79 -1.28 20.39 6.34
CA ASP A 79 -2.39 21.33 6.47
C ASP A 79 -2.43 22.28 5.27
N GLU A 80 -1.28 22.84 4.88
CA GLU A 80 -1.21 23.81 3.79
C GLU A 80 -0.85 23.19 2.43
N LYS A 81 -0.10 22.08 2.42
CA LYS A 81 0.48 21.48 1.19
C LYS A 81 0.28 19.97 1.10
N PRO A 82 -0.93 19.43 1.35
CA PRO A 82 -1.16 17.98 1.43
C PRO A 82 -0.75 17.22 0.15
N GLY A 83 -0.89 17.86 -1.03
CA GLY A 83 -0.45 17.28 -2.30
C GLY A 83 1.06 17.08 -2.38
N ILE A 84 1.85 18.06 -1.92
CA ILE A 84 3.32 17.98 -1.91
C ILE A 84 3.81 17.04 -0.82
N SER A 85 3.23 17.11 0.37
CA SER A 85 3.54 16.21 1.48
C SER A 85 3.36 14.74 1.08
N ASN A 86 2.26 14.43 0.38
CA ASN A 86 2.02 13.11 -0.18
C ASN A 86 3.10 12.71 -1.21
N LEU A 87 3.50 13.60 -2.11
CA LEU A 87 4.55 13.31 -3.10
C LEU A 87 5.93 13.12 -2.46
N LEU A 88 6.24 13.86 -1.38
CA LEU A 88 7.45 13.67 -0.58
C LEU A 88 7.47 12.29 0.09
N GLU A 89 6.34 11.86 0.69
CA GLU A 89 6.25 10.52 1.26
C GLU A 89 6.40 9.42 0.20
N ILE A 90 5.77 9.56 -0.97
CA ILE A 90 5.91 8.63 -2.08
C ILE A 90 7.38 8.53 -2.52
N MET A 91 8.04 9.68 -2.71
CA MET A 91 9.44 9.71 -3.13
C MET A 91 10.37 9.12 -2.05
N SER A 92 10.13 9.43 -0.78
CA SER A 92 10.87 8.85 0.35
C SER A 92 10.70 7.32 0.36
N GLY A 93 9.48 6.81 0.22
CA GLY A 93 9.19 5.37 0.16
C GLY A 93 9.86 4.66 -1.02
N CYS A 94 9.89 5.28 -2.20
CA CYS A 94 10.54 4.69 -3.40
C CYS A 94 12.06 4.78 -3.40
N THR A 95 12.65 5.74 -2.68
CA THR A 95 14.11 5.98 -2.72
C THR A 95 14.83 5.56 -1.43
N GLY A 96 14.10 5.36 -0.34
CA GLY A 96 14.64 5.16 1.01
C GLY A 96 15.29 6.42 1.61
N ARG A 97 15.22 7.57 0.93
CA ARG A 97 15.78 8.84 1.42
C ARG A 97 14.86 9.48 2.44
N SER A 98 15.45 10.22 3.40
CA SER A 98 14.67 10.97 4.37
C SER A 98 13.94 12.14 3.70
N ILE A 99 12.79 12.56 4.26
CA ILE A 99 12.05 13.72 3.75
C ILE A 99 12.91 14.98 3.85
N ASP A 100 13.70 15.13 4.91
CA ASP A 100 14.60 16.27 5.11
C ASP A 100 15.63 16.38 3.98
N ASP A 101 16.23 15.26 3.54
CA ASP A 101 17.15 15.24 2.40
C ASP A 101 16.46 15.62 1.08
N LEU A 102 15.21 15.22 0.92
CA LEU A 102 14.41 15.54 -0.27
C LEU A 102 14.03 17.02 -0.30
N VAL A 103 13.62 17.59 0.84
CA VAL A 103 13.32 19.02 0.98
C VAL A 103 14.59 19.85 0.75
N ALA A 104 15.73 19.45 1.33
CA ALA A 104 17.01 20.12 1.11
C ALA A 104 17.44 20.10 -0.37
N GLU A 105 17.10 19.06 -1.11
CA GLU A 105 17.43 18.96 -2.53
C GLU A 105 16.44 19.70 -3.44
N TYR A 106 15.13 19.65 -3.16
CA TYR A 106 14.09 20.09 -4.10
C TYR A 106 13.31 21.33 -3.67
N GLY A 107 13.50 21.83 -2.44
CA GLY A 107 12.73 22.94 -1.85
C GLY A 107 12.52 24.12 -2.80
N ASP A 108 13.61 24.61 -3.41
CA ASP A 108 13.61 25.79 -4.27
C ASP A 108 13.56 25.49 -5.78
N LYS A 109 13.47 24.22 -6.18
CA LYS A 109 13.54 23.80 -7.60
C LYS A 109 12.20 23.88 -8.33
N GLY A 110 11.12 24.10 -7.59
CA GLY A 110 9.75 24.19 -8.12
C GLY A 110 9.13 22.84 -8.48
N TYR A 111 7.80 22.84 -8.59
CA TYR A 111 7.00 21.61 -8.70
C TYR A 111 7.21 20.81 -9.99
N GLY A 112 7.56 21.46 -11.10
CA GLY A 112 7.81 20.76 -12.36
C GLY A 112 8.99 19.78 -12.25
N VAL A 113 10.10 20.27 -11.69
CA VAL A 113 11.32 19.48 -11.47
C VAL A 113 11.05 18.41 -10.41
N PHE A 114 10.41 18.78 -9.30
CA PHE A 114 10.10 17.84 -8.23
C PHE A 114 9.18 16.70 -8.69
N LYS A 115 8.06 17.00 -9.37
CA LYS A 115 7.13 15.98 -9.90
C LYS A 115 7.80 15.06 -10.91
N GLN A 116 8.73 15.57 -11.72
CA GLN A 116 9.52 14.73 -12.63
C GLN A 116 10.40 13.75 -11.84
N ALA A 117 11.11 14.23 -10.82
CA ALA A 117 11.94 13.38 -9.96
C ALA A 117 11.11 12.31 -9.22
N VAL A 118 9.93 12.67 -8.69
CA VAL A 118 9.01 11.70 -8.08
C VAL A 118 8.58 10.64 -9.08
N ALA A 119 8.21 11.05 -10.30
CA ALA A 119 7.80 10.11 -11.34
C ALA A 119 8.92 9.12 -11.68
N ASP A 120 10.15 9.62 -11.83
CA ASP A 120 11.31 8.79 -12.15
C ASP A 120 11.62 7.80 -11.02
N ALA A 121 11.51 8.22 -9.76
CA ALA A 121 11.66 7.36 -8.59
C ALA A 121 10.62 6.23 -8.57
N VAL A 122 9.33 6.54 -8.78
CA VAL A 122 8.26 5.54 -8.83
C VAL A 122 8.43 4.58 -10.02
N VAL A 123 8.86 5.10 -11.18
CA VAL A 123 9.14 4.26 -12.35
C VAL A 123 10.28 3.29 -12.06
N ALA A 124 11.36 3.76 -11.45
CA ALA A 124 12.51 2.94 -11.10
C ALA A 124 12.15 1.84 -10.09
N GLU A 125 11.47 2.21 -9.00
CA GLU A 125 11.07 1.28 -7.93
C GLU A 125 10.21 0.13 -8.49
N LEU A 126 9.23 0.46 -9.33
CA LEU A 126 8.30 -0.53 -9.87
C LEU A 126 8.86 -1.31 -11.08
N ALA A 127 10.07 -0.99 -11.57
CA ALA A 127 10.61 -1.61 -12.80
C ALA A 127 10.85 -3.11 -12.64
N SER A 128 11.48 -3.52 -11.53
CA SER A 128 11.76 -4.92 -11.23
C SER A 128 10.46 -5.72 -11.05
N VAL A 129 9.49 -5.16 -10.36
CA VAL A 129 8.17 -5.77 -10.13
C VAL A 129 7.42 -5.99 -11.43
N ARG A 130 7.39 -4.99 -12.33
CA ARG A 130 6.78 -5.13 -13.65
C ARG A 130 7.48 -6.18 -14.51
N ALA A 131 8.80 -6.27 -14.45
CA ALA A 131 9.57 -7.27 -15.18
C ALA A 131 9.28 -8.69 -14.65
N ALA A 132 9.29 -8.87 -13.33
CA ALA A 132 8.94 -10.12 -12.67
C ALA A 132 7.50 -10.55 -13.00
N TYR A 133 6.54 -9.62 -12.95
CA TYR A 133 5.14 -9.89 -13.31
C TYR A 133 5.00 -10.39 -14.76
N LYS A 134 5.70 -9.77 -15.71
CA LYS A 134 5.68 -10.19 -17.13
C LYS A 134 6.33 -11.55 -17.36
N ALA A 135 7.24 -11.96 -16.49
CA ALA A 135 7.92 -13.25 -16.56
C ALA A 135 7.15 -14.37 -15.85
N LEU A 136 5.99 -14.09 -15.24
CA LEU A 136 5.16 -15.11 -14.60
C LEU A 136 4.64 -16.10 -15.64
N ASP A 137 4.69 -17.38 -15.28
CA ASP A 137 4.04 -18.47 -16.00
C ASP A 137 2.74 -18.84 -15.29
N ASP A 138 1.62 -18.76 -16.00
CA ASP A 138 0.29 -19.02 -15.46
C ASP A 138 0.17 -20.43 -14.88
N ALA A 139 0.84 -21.42 -15.48
CA ALA A 139 0.81 -22.80 -14.99
C ALA A 139 1.55 -22.92 -13.65
N GLU A 140 2.74 -22.32 -13.54
CA GLU A 140 3.48 -22.27 -12.27
C GLU A 140 2.74 -21.47 -11.19
N VAL A 141 2.14 -20.33 -11.54
CA VAL A 141 1.32 -19.54 -10.60
C VAL A 141 0.16 -20.37 -10.08
N ALA A 142 -0.59 -21.05 -10.97
CA ALA A 142 -1.69 -21.93 -10.57
C ALA A 142 -1.20 -23.05 -9.64
N ARG A 143 -0.06 -23.68 -9.97
CA ARG A 143 0.54 -24.73 -9.14
C ARG A 143 0.89 -24.23 -7.73
N LEU A 144 1.51 -23.04 -7.64
CA LEU A 144 1.86 -22.41 -6.36
C LEU A 144 0.61 -22.03 -5.56
N MET A 145 -0.42 -21.49 -6.20
CA MET A 145 -1.71 -21.19 -5.55
C MET A 145 -2.39 -22.45 -5.02
N THR A 146 -2.42 -23.54 -5.79
CA THR A 146 -2.96 -24.83 -5.33
C THR A 146 -2.19 -25.35 -4.13
N LYS A 147 -0.85 -25.33 -4.17
CA LYS A 147 -0.02 -25.75 -3.04
C LYS A 147 -0.29 -24.89 -1.80
N GLY A 148 -0.28 -23.57 -1.95
CA GLY A 148 -0.55 -22.64 -0.84
C GLY A 148 -1.93 -22.84 -0.23
N ALA A 149 -2.95 -23.14 -1.04
CA ALA A 149 -4.29 -23.46 -0.55
C ALA A 149 -4.32 -24.76 0.26
N LEU A 150 -3.58 -25.79 -0.15
CA LEU A 150 -3.46 -27.05 0.59
C LEU A 150 -2.76 -26.83 1.94
N ASP A 151 -1.62 -26.14 1.94
CA ASP A 151 -0.85 -25.84 3.15
C ASP A 151 -1.69 -25.00 4.14
N ALA A 152 -2.41 -23.99 3.65
CA ALA A 152 -3.30 -23.17 4.45
C ALA A 152 -4.47 -23.98 5.02
N ARG A 153 -5.07 -24.87 4.22
CA ARG A 153 -6.15 -25.76 4.67
C ARG A 153 -5.69 -26.66 5.80
N GLN A 154 -4.53 -27.32 5.64
CA GLN A 154 -3.99 -28.21 6.66
C GLN A 154 -3.77 -27.50 8.01
N ARG A 155 -3.27 -26.26 7.98
CA ARG A 155 -3.07 -25.45 9.20
C ARG A 155 -4.39 -25.00 9.81
N ALA A 156 -5.36 -24.60 8.98
CA ALA A 156 -6.65 -24.10 9.46
C ALA A 156 -7.58 -25.21 9.95
N GLU A 157 -7.46 -26.43 9.43
CA GLU A 157 -8.39 -27.53 9.71
C GLU A 157 -8.40 -27.92 11.19
N GLY A 158 -7.24 -28.09 11.82
CA GLY A 158 -7.17 -28.40 13.25
C GLY A 158 -7.83 -27.32 14.11
N PHE A 159 -7.57 -26.05 13.80
CA PHE A 159 -8.16 -24.92 14.51
C PHE A 159 -9.67 -24.79 14.26
N GLN A 160 -10.14 -25.07 13.03
CA GLN A 160 -11.58 -25.12 12.74
C GLN A 160 -12.29 -26.25 13.50
N GLN A 161 -11.65 -27.42 13.64
CA GLN A 161 -12.21 -28.53 14.43
C GLN A 161 -12.33 -28.16 15.91
N GLU A 162 -11.33 -27.47 16.47
CA GLU A 162 -11.38 -26.94 17.82
C GLU A 162 -12.53 -25.94 18.00
N ILE A 163 -12.67 -24.97 17.09
CA ILE A 163 -13.78 -24.01 17.09
C ILE A 163 -15.13 -24.74 17.04
N ARG A 164 -15.29 -25.73 16.16
CA ARG A 164 -16.53 -26.52 16.08
C ARG A 164 -16.82 -27.27 17.38
N LYS A 165 -15.80 -27.83 18.03
CA LYS A 165 -15.95 -28.53 19.31
C LYS A 165 -16.42 -27.61 20.42
N VAL A 166 -15.76 -26.46 20.63
CA VAL A 166 -16.11 -25.53 21.73
C VAL A 166 -17.45 -24.82 21.50
N THR A 167 -17.88 -24.69 20.24
CA THR A 167 -19.19 -24.12 19.88
C THR A 167 -20.32 -25.15 19.81
N GLY A 168 -20.03 -26.45 20.01
CA GLY A 168 -21.03 -27.53 19.96
C GLY A 168 -21.47 -27.94 18.55
N LEU A 169 -20.69 -27.60 17.53
CA LEU A 169 -20.92 -27.95 16.11
C LEU A 169 -20.23 -29.26 15.69
N SER A 170 -19.56 -29.96 16.60
CA SER A 170 -18.92 -31.26 16.36
C SER A 170 -19.96 -32.38 16.35
N GLY A 171 -20.57 -32.65 15.18
CA GLY A 171 -21.58 -33.70 15.04
C GLY A 171 -22.26 -33.82 13.67
N PHE A 172 -21.83 -33.05 12.66
CA PHE A 172 -22.22 -33.19 11.25
C PHE A 172 -21.01 -33.52 10.40
#